data_AF-A0A7J8NGQ7-F1
#
_entry.id   AF-A0A7J8NGQ7-F1
#
_cell.length_a   1.000
_cell.length_b   1.000
_cell.length_c   1.000
_cell.angle_alpha   90.00
_cell.angle_beta   90.00
_cell.angle_gamma   90.00
#
_symmetry.space_group_name_H-M   'P 1'
#
loop_
_entity.id
_entity.type
_entity.pdbx_description
1 polymer ?
#
loop_
_entity_poly.entity_id
_entity_poly.type
_entity_poly.pdbx_seq_one_letter_code
_entity_poly.pdbx_strand_id
1 'polypeptide(L)' 'MLQISYMDEKEALFSFMDGLKPWAKQELQRRGVQELTKAMSVAESFAEFGGKKDKFESSKPKFNPKGNIV' A
#
# COMPACT_ATOMS: atom_id res chain seq x y z
N MET A 1 -21.24 -12.27 -28.43
CA MET A 1 -20.20 -12.97 -27.65
C MET A 1 -19.37 -11.93 -26.94
N LEU A 2 -19.14 -12.06 -25.63
CA LEU A 2 -18.19 -11.19 -24.91
C LEU A 2 -16.77 -11.66 -25.27
N GLN A 3 -16.11 -10.94 -26.18
CA GLN A 3 -14.67 -11.10 -26.38
C GLN A 3 -13.99 -10.54 -25.14
N ILE A 4 -13.66 -11.42 -24.19
CA ILE A 4 -12.69 -11.09 -23.16
C ILE A 4 -11.37 -10.96 -23.93
N SER A 5 -11.01 -9.74 -24.30
CA SER A 5 -9.67 -9.44 -24.75
C SER A 5 -8.75 -9.87 -23.61
N TYR A 6 -7.97 -10.92 -23.83
CA TYR A 6 -6.85 -11.26 -22.96
C TYR A 6 -6.01 -9.98 -22.86
N MET A 7 -6.08 -9.30 -21.72
CA MET A 7 -5.23 -8.15 -21.47
C MET A 7 -3.79 -8.59 -21.62
N ASP A 8 -2.99 -7.75 -22.25
CA ASP A 8 -1.57 -8.01 -22.35
C ASP A 8 -0.96 -8.04 -20.94
N GLU A 9 0.08 -8.85 -20.74
CA GLU A 9 0.68 -9.02 -19.42
C GLU A 9 1.18 -7.69 -18.83
N LYS A 10 1.59 -6.73 -19.68
CA LYS A 10 2.00 -5.40 -19.23
C LYS A 10 0.81 -4.56 -18.74
N GLU A 11 -0.31 -4.57 -19.45
CA GLU A 11 -1.56 -3.93 -19.00
C GLU A 11 -2.05 -4.54 -17.69
N ALA A 12 -1.97 -5.86 -17.54
CA ALA A 12 -2.35 -6.55 -16.31
C ALA A 12 -1.41 -6.20 -15.14
N LEU A 13 -0.09 -6.15 -15.38
CA LEU A 13 0.89 -5.72 -14.39
C LEU A 13 0.70 -4.25 -14.02
N PHE A 14 0.42 -3.37 -14.98
CA PHE A 14 0.15 -1.96 -14.73
C PHE A 14 -1.08 -1.79 -13.84
N SER A 15 -2.18 -2.45 -14.20
CA SER A 15 -3.43 -2.40 -13.41
C SER A 15 -3.24 -2.95 -12.00
N PHE A 16 -2.48 -4.05 -11.86
CA PHE A 16 -2.10 -4.59 -10.57
C PHE A 16 -1.30 -3.57 -9.74
N MET A 17 -0.24 -2.99 -10.33
CA MET A 17 0.61 -1.98 -9.69
C MET A 17 -0.15 -0.72 -9.29
N ASP A 18 -1.17 -0.32 -10.05
CA ASP A 18 -1.99 0.86 -9.77
C ASP A 18 -2.96 0.65 -8.60
N GLY A 19 -3.45 -0.60 -8.42
CA GLY A 19 -4.31 -0.97 -7.30
C GLY A 19 -3.58 -1.13 -5.94
N LEU A 20 -2.25 -1.03 -5.91
CA LEU A 20 -1.47 -1.21 -4.68
C LEU A 20 -1.35 0.07 -3.84
N LYS A 21 -1.18 -0.10 -2.53
CA LYS A 21 -0.78 1.01 -1.64
C LYS A 21 0.59 1.56 -2.11
N PRO A 22 0.86 2.88 -1.95
CA PRO A 22 2.11 3.49 -2.41
C PRO A 22 3.38 2.79 -1.90
N TRP A 23 3.42 2.37 -0.63
CA TRP A 23 4.57 1.67 -0.07
C TRP A 23 4.81 0.28 -0.70
N ALA A 24 3.74 -0.44 -1.06
CA ALA A 24 3.84 -1.76 -1.68
C ALA A 24 4.32 -1.62 -3.13
N LYS A 25 3.82 -0.61 -3.84
CA LYS A 25 4.29 -0.25 -5.19
C LYS A 25 5.79 0.07 -5.19
N GLN A 26 6.24 0.89 -4.23
CA GLN A 26 7.65 1.27 -4.10
C GLN A 26 8.55 0.06 -3.79
N GLU A 27 8.12 -0.86 -2.91
CA GLU A 27 8.91 -2.05 -2.58
C GLU A 27 9.02 -3.02 -3.76
N LEU A 28 7.95 -3.19 -4.54
CA LEU A 28 8.01 -3.99 -5.78
C LEU A 28 8.96 -3.37 -6.82
N GLN A 29 8.94 -2.05 -6.98
CA GLN A 29 9.87 -1.32 -7.84
C GLN A 29 11.32 -1.47 -7.35
N ARG A 30 11.57 -1.37 -6.04
CA ARG A 30 12.90 -1.58 -5.43
C ARG A 30 13.43 -2.98 -5.69
N ARG A 31 12.56 -3.99 -5.73
CA ARG A 31 12.88 -5.39 -6.07
C ARG A 31 13.01 -5.64 -7.58
N GLY A 32 12.69 -4.66 -8.42
CA GLY A 32 12.81 -4.75 -9.87
C GLY A 32 11.90 -5.81 -10.49
N VAL A 33 10.70 -6.02 -9.94
CA VAL A 33 9.77 -7.03 -10.44
C VAL A 33 9.11 -6.56 -11.73
N GLN A 34 9.16 -7.38 -12.79
CA GLN A 34 8.64 -7.05 -14.12
C GLN A 34 7.55 -8.02 -14.63
N GLU A 35 7.27 -9.07 -13.89
CA GLU A 35 6.30 -10.12 -14.24
C GLU A 35 5.13 -10.06 -13.26
N LEU A 36 3.90 -10.23 -13.77
CA LEU A 36 2.69 -10.12 -12.95
C LEU A 36 2.66 -11.17 -11.83
N THR A 37 2.92 -12.43 -12.16
CA THR A 37 2.92 -13.55 -11.21
C THR A 37 3.94 -13.36 -10.10
N LYS A 38 5.14 -12.88 -10.44
CA LYS A 38 6.19 -12.55 -9.47
C LYS A 38 5.79 -11.35 -8.61
N ALA A 39 5.11 -10.35 -9.18
CA ALA A 39 4.63 -9.19 -8.44
C ALA A 39 3.56 -9.58 -7.41
N MET A 40 2.65 -10.49 -7.79
CA MET A 40 1.63 -11.05 -6.90
C MET A 40 2.28 -11.82 -5.74
N SER A 41 3.18 -12.76 -6.04
CA SER A 41 3.88 -13.55 -5.01
C SER A 41 4.65 -12.68 -4.02
N VAL A 42 5.33 -11.64 -4.50
CA VAL A 42 6.03 -10.69 -3.63
C VAL A 42 5.05 -9.84 -2.82
N ALA A 43 3.94 -9.39 -3.41
CA ALA A 43 2.94 -8.62 -2.70
C ALA A 43 2.24 -9.41 -1.59
N GLU A 44 1.99 -10.71 -1.79
CA GLU A 44 1.46 -11.62 -0.76
C GLU A 44 2.37 -11.65 0.47
N SER A 45 3.69 -11.69 0.27
CA SER A 45 4.67 -11.67 1.37
C SER A 45 4.64 -10.37 2.18
N PHE A 46 4.03 -9.29 1.67
CA PHE A 46 3.94 -8.04 2.43
C PHE A 46 2.88 -8.10 3.54
N ALA A 47 1.86 -8.95 3.42
CA ALA A 47 0.85 -9.13 4.46
C ALA A 47 1.47 -9.69 5.76
N GLU A 48 2.52 -10.50 5.63
CA GLU A 48 3.30 -11.04 6.75
C GLU A 48 4.12 -9.94 7.47
N PHE A 49 4.45 -8.85 6.77
CA PHE A 49 5.21 -7.73 7.33
C PHE A 49 4.33 -6.78 8.17
N GLY A 50 3.04 -6.69 7.86
CA GLY A 50 2.08 -5.75 8.47
C GLY A 50 1.50 -6.18 9.82
N GLY A 51 1.94 -7.30 10.40
CA GLY A 51 1.41 -7.86 11.65
C GLY A 51 1.74 -7.09 12.94
N LYS A 52 2.38 -5.93 12.85
CA LYS A 52 2.61 -5.05 14.00
C LYS A 52 1.74 -3.83 13.80
N LYS A 53 0.58 -3.84 14.44
CA LYS A 53 -0.16 -2.59 14.73
C LYS A 53 0.77 -1.76 15.58
N ASP A 54 1.60 -0.94 14.94
CA ASP A 54 2.30 0.13 15.63
C ASP A 54 1.19 1.00 16.22
N LYS A 55 0.99 0.84 17.53
CA LYS A 55 0.18 1.73 18.34
C LYS A 55 0.84 3.10 18.17
N PHE A 56 0.35 3.87 17.22
CA PHE A 56 0.53 5.31 17.23
C PHE A 56 -0.33 5.82 18.38
N GLU A 57 0.19 5.63 19.60
CA GLU A 57 -0.30 6.28 20.82
C GLU A 57 -0.36 7.75 20.49
N SER A 58 -1.59 8.25 20.38
CA SER A 58 -1.89 9.62 20.09
C SER A 58 -1.27 10.51 21.16
N SER A 59 -0.11 11.10 20.88
CA SER A 59 0.39 12.25 21.63
C SER A 59 -0.50 13.44 21.31
N LYS A 60 -1.72 13.46 21.87
CA LYS A 60 -2.52 14.69 21.96
C LYS A 60 -1.76 15.66 22.88
N PRO A 61 -1.33 16.84 22.43
CA PRO A 61 -0.90 17.87 23.36
C PRO A 61 -2.12 18.27 24.21
N LYS A 62 -2.02 18.13 25.54
CA LYS A 62 -2.99 18.70 26.48
C LYS A 62 -2.87 20.21 26.41
N PHE A 63 -3.79 20.87 25.70
CA PHE A 63 -4.00 22.31 25.85
C PHE A 63 -4.62 22.57 27.22
N ASN A 64 -3.88 23.26 28.06
CA ASN A 64 -4.19 23.63 29.43
C ASN A 64 -4.92 24.99 29.42
N PRO A 65 -6.09 25.12 30.06
CA PRO A 65 -6.90 26.33 29.98
C PRO A 65 -6.36 27.36 30.99
N LYS A 66 -5.90 28.51 30.51
CA LYS A 66 -5.60 29.66 31.38
C LYS A 66 -6.01 30.97 30.71
N GLY A 67 -6.98 31.64 31.34
CA GLY A 67 -6.93 33.09 31.50
C GLY A 67 -8.06 33.88 30.84
N ASN A 68 -9.24 33.89 31.48
CA ASN A 68 -10.17 35.00 31.31
C ASN A 68 -10.39 35.56 32.72
N ILE A 69 -9.62 36.60 33.07
CA ILE A 69 -9.97 37.51 34.17
C ILE A 69 -10.99 38.50 33.60
N VAL A 70 -12.01 38.72 34.43
CA VAL A 70 -13.17 39.62 34.33
C VAL A 70 -12.98 40.93 33.56
#